data_AF-A0A7V2JRE3-F1
#
_entry.id   AF-A0A7V2JRE3-F1
#
_cell.length_a   1.000
_cell.length_b   1.000
_cell.length_c   1.000
_cell.angle_alpha   90.00
_cell.angle_beta   90.00
_cell.angle_gamma   90.00
#
_symmetry.space_group_name_H-M   'P 1'
#
loop_
_entity.id
_entity.type
_entity.pdbx_description
1 polymer ?
#
loop_
_entity_poly.entity_id
_entity_poly.type
_entity_poly.pdbx_seq_one_letter_code
_entity_poly.pdbx_strand_id
1 'polypeptide(L)'
;MRVLLGLDTVAGPGISILIKDKNRYLTGFDIRQLLEELRASGALSLSIDGKRVVAKSSFARHNGSVYMDGRRLRVPYKVSALGKPDILYQSITLPRGIKDRLSHFAGVHLKIDKSERLVLPPVTKR
;
A
#
# COMPACT_ATOMS: atom_id res chain seq x y z
N MET A 1 -0.99 21.90 8.45
CA MET A 1 -0.65 20.46 8.31
C MET A 1 -1.65 19.75 7.36
N ARG A 2 -1.64 20.06 6.05
CA ARG A 2 -2.63 19.53 5.08
C ARG A 2 -2.20 18.20 4.43
N VAL A 3 -0.89 17.98 4.33
CA VAL A 3 -0.27 16.76 3.79
C VAL A 3 -0.56 15.51 4.63
N LEU A 4 -0.45 15.59 5.96
CA LEU A 4 -0.80 14.46 6.86
C LEU A 4 -2.29 14.12 6.80
N LEU A 5 -3.14 15.13 6.63
CA LEU A 5 -4.58 14.96 6.48
C LEU A 5 -4.96 14.39 5.10
N GLY A 6 -3.98 14.30 4.18
CA GLY A 6 -4.19 13.84 2.81
C GLY A 6 -5.04 14.79 1.97
N LEU A 7 -5.22 16.06 2.37
CA LEU A 7 -6.20 16.96 1.73
C LEU A 7 -5.77 17.50 0.37
N ASP A 8 -4.48 17.41 0.05
CA ASP A 8 -3.91 17.90 -1.21
C ASP A 8 -3.19 16.75 -1.94
N THR A 9 -3.10 16.87 -3.27
CA THR A 9 -2.20 16.04 -4.10
C THR A 9 -0.78 16.22 -3.62
N VAL A 10 -0.04 15.12 -3.48
CA VAL A 10 1.36 15.15 -3.07
C VAL A 10 2.22 14.38 -4.05
N ALA A 11 3.42 14.88 -4.28
CA ALA A 11 4.39 14.24 -5.16
C ALA A 11 5.75 14.16 -4.48
N GLY A 12 6.54 13.16 -4.85
CA GLY A 12 7.88 12.98 -4.34
C GLY A 12 8.47 11.62 -4.69
N PRO A 13 9.69 11.34 -4.21
CA PRO A 13 10.29 10.03 -4.37
C PRO A 13 9.55 8.98 -3.55
N GLY A 14 9.66 7.73 -3.95
CA GLY A 14 9.06 6.63 -3.24
C GLY A 14 9.15 5.28 -3.95
N ILE A 15 8.25 4.38 -3.59
CA ILE A 15 8.11 3.07 -4.23
C ILE A 15 6.67 2.79 -4.64
N SER A 16 6.50 1.99 -5.68
CA SER A 16 5.24 1.35 -6.04
C SER A 16 5.36 -0.16 -5.89
N ILE A 17 4.36 -0.77 -5.28
CA ILE A 17 4.30 -2.21 -5.04
C ILE A 17 3.07 -2.74 -5.75
N LEU A 18 3.30 -3.60 -6.74
CA LEU A 18 2.24 -4.33 -7.43
C LEU A 18 2.11 -5.72 -6.81
N ILE A 19 0.94 -6.02 -6.26
CA ILE A 19 0.65 -7.28 -5.57
C ILE A 19 -0.34 -8.06 -6.42
N LYS A 20 0.15 -9.10 -7.10
CA LYS A 20 -0.72 -10.10 -7.71
C LYS A 20 -1.19 -11.05 -6.61
N ASP A 21 -2.47 -11.40 -6.62
CA ASP A 21 -3.09 -12.34 -5.68
C ASP A 21 -4.15 -13.15 -6.43
N LYS A 22 -3.66 -14.12 -7.23
CA LYS A 22 -4.50 -14.88 -8.19
C LYS A 22 -5.70 -15.56 -7.50
N ASN A 23 -5.48 -16.05 -6.29
CA ASN A 23 -6.44 -16.86 -5.55
C ASN A 23 -7.22 -16.05 -4.49
N ARG A 24 -7.01 -14.73 -4.40
CA ARG A 24 -7.66 -13.84 -3.41
C ARG A 24 -7.44 -14.29 -1.97
N TYR A 25 -6.22 -14.72 -1.66
CA TYR A 25 -5.85 -15.13 -0.31
C TYR A 25 -5.68 -13.92 0.60
N LEU A 26 -5.13 -12.82 0.08
CA LEU A 26 -4.84 -11.65 0.90
C LEU A 26 -6.12 -11.02 1.47
N THR A 27 -6.06 -10.72 2.75
CA THR A 27 -7.11 -10.07 3.52
C THR A 27 -6.84 -8.57 3.68
N GLY A 28 -7.82 -7.82 4.20
CA GLY A 28 -7.57 -6.44 4.63
C GLY A 28 -6.54 -6.33 5.77
N PHE A 29 -6.34 -7.41 6.55
CA PHE A 29 -5.30 -7.46 7.57
C PHE A 29 -3.90 -7.48 6.95
N ASP A 30 -3.69 -8.31 5.92
CA ASP A 30 -2.40 -8.42 5.22
C ASP A 30 -2.00 -7.11 4.55
N ILE A 31 -2.95 -6.47 3.87
CA ILE A 31 -2.75 -5.15 3.27
C ILE A 31 -2.41 -4.11 4.33
N ARG A 32 -3.13 -4.09 5.46
CA ARG A 32 -2.83 -3.16 6.56
C ARG A 32 -1.43 -3.39 7.12
N GLN A 33 -1.00 -4.64 7.34
CA GLN A 33 0.35 -4.93 7.83
C GLN A 33 1.43 -4.38 6.89
N LEU A 34 1.26 -4.54 5.57
CA LEU A 34 2.16 -3.94 4.58
C LEU A 34 2.21 -2.41 4.70
N LEU A 35 1.05 -1.77 4.88
CA LEU A 35 0.99 -0.32 5.04
C LEU A 35 1.66 0.14 6.34
N GLU A 36 1.51 -0.60 7.44
CA GLU A 36 2.21 -0.29 8.70
C GLU A 36 3.72 -0.43 8.58
N GLU A 37 4.23 -1.45 7.87
CA GLU A 37 5.66 -1.60 7.60
C GLU A 37 6.21 -0.36 6.88
N LEU A 38 5.48 0.12 5.86
CA LEU A 38 5.85 1.34 5.13
C LEU A 38 5.82 2.58 6.03
N ARG A 39 4.82 2.71 6.92
CA ARG A 39 4.76 3.82 7.89
C ARG A 39 5.94 3.77 8.86
N ALA A 40 6.24 2.60 9.42
CA ALA A 40 7.38 2.39 10.31
C ALA A 40 8.71 2.73 9.63
N SER A 41 8.78 2.53 8.31
CA SER A 41 9.94 2.85 7.46
C SER A 41 10.02 4.32 7.03
N GLY A 42 9.12 5.18 7.51
CA GLY A 42 9.12 6.61 7.22
C GLY A 42 8.34 7.01 5.95
N ALA A 43 7.37 6.21 5.50
CA ALA A 43 6.47 6.64 4.44
C ALA A 43 5.64 7.85 4.89
N LEU A 44 5.72 8.94 4.13
CA LEU A 44 5.02 10.21 4.38
C LEU A 44 3.59 10.20 3.87
N SER A 45 3.33 9.42 2.83
CA SER A 45 2.03 9.32 2.19
C SER A 45 1.86 7.96 1.54
N LEU A 46 0.65 7.41 1.62
CA LEU A 46 0.31 6.08 1.14
C LEU A 46 -0.96 6.13 0.29
N SER A 47 -1.02 5.32 -0.76
CA SER A 47 -2.24 5.07 -1.51
C SER A 47 -2.34 3.61 -1.93
N ILE A 48 -3.56 3.12 -2.09
CA ILE A 48 -3.84 1.83 -2.70
C ILE A 48 -4.87 2.00 -3.82
N ASP A 49 -4.58 1.45 -5.00
CA ASP A 49 -5.40 1.57 -6.21
C ASP A 49 -5.80 3.03 -6.53
N GLY A 50 -4.87 3.97 -6.28
CA GLY A 50 -5.09 5.40 -6.48
C GLY A 50 -6.06 6.04 -5.47
N LYS A 51 -6.32 5.42 -4.31
CA LYS A 51 -7.06 6.04 -3.20
C LYS A 51 -6.11 6.27 -2.02
N ARG A 52 -6.12 7.50 -1.50
CA ARG A 52 -5.28 7.91 -0.37
C ARG A 52 -5.61 7.08 0.88
N VAL A 53 -4.58 6.56 1.53
CA VAL A 53 -4.68 5.92 2.85
C VAL A 53 -4.36 6.97 3.90
N VAL A 54 -5.26 7.15 4.86
CA VAL A 54 -5.09 8.05 6.02
C VAL A 54 -5.26 7.26 7.32
N ALA A 55 -4.99 7.89 8.46
CA ALA A 55 -5.13 7.24 9.77
C ALA A 55 -6.54 6.66 10.04
N LYS A 56 -7.57 7.29 9.47
CA LYS A 56 -8.97 6.85 9.60
C LYS A 56 -9.41 5.84 8.53
N SER A 57 -8.53 5.44 7.61
CA SER A 57 -8.87 4.47 6.56
C SER A 57 -9.14 3.10 7.17
N SER A 58 -10.31 2.53 6.89
CA SER A 58 -10.69 1.20 7.36
C SER A 58 -10.51 0.14 6.27
N PHE A 59 -10.15 -1.08 6.69
CA PHE A 59 -10.01 -2.24 5.81
C PHE A 59 -10.98 -3.34 6.25
N ALA A 60 -11.72 -3.89 5.29
CA ALA A 60 -12.67 -4.97 5.52
C ALA A 60 -12.53 -6.07 4.45
N ARG A 61 -13.07 -7.26 4.71
CA ARG A 61 -13.16 -8.35 3.74
C ARG A 61 -14.62 -8.80 3.65
N HIS A 62 -15.17 -8.78 2.44
CA HIS A 62 -16.52 -9.30 2.14
C HIS A 62 -16.45 -10.12 0.86
N ASN A 63 -17.03 -11.33 0.85
CA ASN A 63 -17.10 -12.23 -0.31
C ASN A 63 -15.75 -12.40 -1.02
N GLY A 64 -14.71 -12.67 -0.24
CA GLY A 64 -13.34 -12.88 -0.75
C GLY A 64 -12.69 -11.65 -1.39
N SER A 65 -13.23 -10.46 -1.17
CA SER A 65 -12.68 -9.20 -1.70
C SER A 65 -12.34 -8.24 -0.56
N VAL A 66 -11.22 -7.54 -0.70
CA VAL A 66 -10.79 -6.52 0.25
C VAL A 66 -11.45 -5.18 -0.11
N TYR A 67 -11.87 -4.44 0.92
CA TYR A 67 -12.47 -3.13 0.80
C TYR A 67 -11.65 -2.13 1.62
N MET A 68 -11.45 -0.93 1.07
CA MET A 68 -10.90 0.21 1.80
C MET A 68 -11.92 1.35 1.83
N ASP A 69 -12.34 1.73 3.05
CA ASP A 69 -13.39 2.72 3.28
C ASP A 69 -14.62 2.46 2.39
N GLY A 70 -15.15 1.23 2.44
CA GLY A 70 -16.32 0.79 1.67
C GLY A 70 -16.10 0.56 0.17
N ARG A 71 -14.93 0.90 -0.39
CA ARG A 71 -14.61 0.69 -1.81
C ARG A 71 -13.84 -0.60 -2.01
N ARG A 72 -14.33 -1.47 -2.90
CA ARG A 72 -13.65 -2.71 -3.29
C ARG A 72 -12.30 -2.40 -3.95
N LEU A 73 -11.25 -3.04 -3.45
CA LEU A 73 -9.92 -3.04 -4.06
C LEU A 73 -9.85 -4.08 -5.19
N ARG A 74 -9.02 -3.84 -6.20
CA ARG A 74 -8.91 -4.69 -7.39
C ARG A 74 -7.55 -5.37 -7.41
N VAL A 75 -7.54 -6.67 -7.66
CA VAL A 75 -6.30 -7.41 -7.94
C VAL A 75 -5.90 -7.15 -9.40
N PRO A 76 -4.62 -6.86 -9.70
CA PRO A 76 -3.51 -6.70 -8.76
C PRO A 76 -3.58 -5.39 -7.96
N TYR A 77 -3.33 -5.47 -6.66
CA TYR A 77 -3.32 -4.29 -5.79
C TYR A 77 -2.11 -3.42 -6.10
N LYS A 78 -2.30 -2.12 -6.28
CA LYS A 78 -1.20 -1.17 -6.47
C LYS A 78 -1.06 -0.30 -5.24
N VAL A 79 -0.08 -0.61 -4.39
CA VAL A 79 0.32 0.25 -3.27
C VAL A 79 1.36 1.25 -3.75
N SER A 80 1.25 2.51 -3.34
CA SER A 80 2.26 3.54 -3.62
C SER A 80 2.57 4.28 -2.33
N ALA A 81 3.86 4.48 -2.08
CA ALA A 81 4.37 5.08 -0.86
C ALA A 81 5.38 6.16 -1.20
N LEU A 82 5.18 7.37 -0.68
CA LEU A 82 6.17 8.44 -0.75
C LEU A 82 7.13 8.36 0.45
N GLY A 83 8.42 8.51 0.19
CA GLY A 83 9.48 8.45 1.20
C GLY A 83 10.84 8.22 0.54
N LYS A 84 11.87 7.90 1.34
CA LYS A 84 13.21 7.56 0.81
C LYS A 84 13.14 6.19 0.09
N PRO A 85 13.31 6.12 -1.25
CA PRO A 85 13.04 4.89 -2.01
C PRO A 85 13.85 3.69 -1.55
N ASP A 86 15.12 3.90 -1.20
CA ASP A 86 16.00 2.83 -0.75
C ASP A 86 15.57 2.25 0.60
N ILE A 87 15.20 3.10 1.55
CA ILE A 87 14.73 2.68 2.87
C ILE A 87 13.40 1.91 2.75
N LEU A 88 12.45 2.45 1.99
CA LEU A 88 11.17 1.80 1.77
C LEU A 88 11.31 0.47 1.03
N TYR A 89 12.21 0.40 0.04
CA TYR A 89 12.47 -0.86 -0.66
C TYR A 89 13.06 -1.90 0.28
N GLN A 90 14.09 -1.52 1.05
CA GLN A 90 14.79 -2.41 1.97
C GLN A 90 13.86 -2.99 3.04
N SER A 91 12.95 -2.18 3.60
CA SER A 91 12.02 -2.67 4.61
C SER A 91 11.06 -3.72 4.07
N ILE A 92 10.59 -3.56 2.84
CA ILE A 92 9.72 -4.55 2.19
C ILE A 92 10.49 -5.82 1.80
N THR A 93 11.75 -5.69 1.37
CA THR A 93 12.58 -6.83 0.95
C THR A 93 13.38 -7.46 2.09
N LEU A 94 13.10 -7.12 3.34
CA LEU A 94 13.80 -7.70 4.49
C LEU A 94 13.59 -9.22 4.51
N PRO A 95 14.66 -10.03 4.66
CA PRO A 95 14.52 -11.48 4.78
C PRO A 95 13.60 -11.87 5.93
N ARG A 96 12.68 -12.81 5.68
CA ARG A 96 11.62 -13.23 6.62
C ARG A 96 10.65 -12.09 7.01
N GLY A 97 10.64 -11.01 6.24
CA GLY A 97 9.79 -9.85 6.42
C GLY A 97 8.41 -9.99 5.75
N ILE A 98 7.77 -8.85 5.51
CA ILE A 98 6.40 -8.80 4.99
C ILE A 98 6.29 -9.40 3.58
N LYS A 99 7.24 -9.12 2.68
CA LYS A 99 7.21 -9.66 1.31
C LYS A 99 7.24 -11.19 1.32
N ASP A 100 8.12 -11.78 2.12
CA ASP A 100 8.27 -13.23 2.20
C ASP A 100 6.99 -13.86 2.77
N ARG A 101 6.46 -13.30 3.87
CA ARG A 101 5.19 -13.74 4.46
C ARG A 101 4.04 -13.70 3.46
N LEU A 102 3.88 -12.62 2.70
CA LEU A 102 2.82 -12.52 1.70
C LEU A 102 3.04 -13.46 0.52
N SER A 103 4.29 -13.65 0.10
CA SER A 103 4.64 -14.53 -1.03
C SER A 103 4.52 -16.03 -0.68
N HIS A 104 4.37 -16.39 0.59
CA HIS A 104 4.04 -17.78 1.00
C HIS A 104 2.67 -18.23 0.51
N PHE A 105 1.73 -17.31 0.27
CA PHE A 105 0.44 -17.65 -0.29
C PHE A 105 0.56 -17.98 -1.78
N ALA A 106 0.07 -19.16 -2.18
CA ALA A 106 0.16 -19.60 -3.57
C ALA A 106 -0.51 -18.61 -4.52
N GLY A 107 0.23 -18.17 -5.55
CA GLY A 107 -0.24 -17.19 -6.53
C GLY A 107 -0.17 -15.73 -6.09
N VAL A 108 0.48 -15.45 -4.94
CA VAL A 108 0.83 -14.10 -4.51
C VAL A 108 2.24 -13.74 -4.98
N HIS A 109 2.36 -12.63 -5.71
CA HIS A 109 3.64 -12.12 -6.19
C HIS A 109 3.71 -10.61 -6.04
N LEU A 110 4.78 -10.12 -5.43
CA LEU A 110 5.04 -8.70 -5.25
C LEU A 110 6.14 -8.24 -6.22
N LYS A 111 5.86 -7.19 -6.98
CA LYS A 111 6.87 -6.43 -7.73
C LYS A 111 7.01 -5.05 -7.08
N ILE A 112 8.23 -4.67 -6.73
CA ILE A 112 8.52 -3.36 -6.13
C ILE A 112 9.40 -2.55 -7.10
N ASP A 113 8.92 -1.38 -7.47
CA ASP A 113 9.62 -0.44 -8.34
C ASP A 113 9.89 0.87 -7.58
N LYS A 114 11.16 1.30 -7.52
CA LYS A 114 11.56 2.61 -7.01
C LYS A 114 11.25 3.70 -8.04
N SER A 115 10.92 4.89 -7.57
CA SER A 115 10.69 6.03 -8.45
C SER A 115 11.12 7.33 -7.77
N GLU A 116 11.74 8.22 -8.53
CA GLU A 116 12.09 9.57 -8.10
C GLU A 116 10.86 10.48 -8.00
N ARG A 117 9.78 10.12 -8.70
CA ARG A 117 8.55 10.92 -8.74
C ARG A 117 7.32 10.03 -8.87
N LEU A 118 6.63 9.87 -7.74
CA LEU A 118 5.27 9.37 -7.65
C LEU A 118 4.32 10.52 -7.31
N VAL A 119 3.10 10.45 -7.81
CA VAL A 119 2.02 11.40 -7.50
C VAL A 119 0.90 10.63 -6.82
N LEU A 120 0.54 11.05 -5.62
CA LEU A 120 -0.55 10.47 -4.84
C LEU A 120 -1.71 11.46 -4.75
N PRO A 121 -2.95 10.99 -4.93
CA PRO A 121 -4.13 11.86 -4.92
C PRO A 121 -4.45 12.35 -3.50
N PRO A 122 -5.30 13.38 -3.40
CA PRO A 122 -5.90 13.76 -2.13
C PRO A 122 -6.88 12.69 -1.63
N VAL A 123 -7.24 12.77 -0.36
CA VAL A 123 -8.30 11.97 0.26
C VAL A 123 -9.62 12.41 -0.34
N THR A 124 -10.38 11.45 -0.85
CA THR A 124 -11.75 11.70 -1.31
C THR A 124 -12.62 11.98 -0.09
N LYS A 125 -13.39 13.10 -0.10
CA LYS A 125 -14.42 13.32 0.91
C LYS A 125 -15.41 12.15 0.86
N ARG A 126 -15.78 11.63 2.04
CA ARG A 126 -16.82 10.60 2.18
C ARG A 126 -18.18 11.17 1.80
#